data_AF-A0A250IY08-F1
#
_entry.id   AF-A0A250IY08-F1
#
_cell.length_a   1.000
_cell.length_b   1.000
_cell.length_c   1.000
_cell.angle_alpha   90.00
_cell.angle_beta   90.00
_cell.angle_gamma   90.00
#
_symmetry.space_group_name_H-M   'P 1'
#
loop_
_entity.id
_entity.type
_entity.pdbx_description
1 polymer ?
#
loop_
_entity_poly.entity_id
_entity_poly.type
_entity_poly.pdbx_seq_one_letter_code
_entity_poly.pdbx_strand_id
1 'polypeptide(L)'
;MGDMKCVVDEYLLLKDLGRMPGWLVAFQNAFSITNRRPGECEKVARAIHTALREFTQRPVFIRFSIRGKSQVMGFDVIENGVFVRNLQVSPTGHHVAVQLGDRVIDAYTGLAGLPLREYMTRLTTSPDSRVIHQIVEAL
;
A
#
# COMPACT_ATOMS: atom_id res chain seq x y z
N MET A 1 7.43 18.40 2.75
CA MET A 1 7.47 16.94 3.02
C MET A 1 7.41 16.82 4.53
N GLY A 2 6.22 16.63 5.10
CA GLY A 2 6.03 16.57 6.55
C GLY A 2 6.64 15.27 7.08
N ASP A 3 7.65 15.40 7.94
CA ASP A 3 8.33 14.27 8.54
C ASP A 3 7.32 13.48 9.40
N MET A 4 7.11 12.20 9.09
CA MET A 4 6.17 11.33 9.80
C MET A 4 6.48 11.27 11.31
N LYS A 5 7.73 11.52 11.68
CA LYS A 5 8.16 11.68 13.06
C LYS A 5 7.44 12.83 13.78
N CYS A 6 7.33 13.99 13.13
CA CYS A 6 6.68 15.17 13.70
C CYS A 6 5.18 14.94 13.96
N VAL A 7 4.48 14.32 13.00
CA VAL A 7 3.05 13.99 13.13
C VAL A 7 2.79 12.99 14.26
N VAL A 8 3.73 12.06 14.45
CA VAL A 8 3.65 11.05 15.52
C VAL A 8 3.88 11.67 16.89
N ASP A 9 4.88 12.54 17.02
CA ASP A 9 5.17 13.21 18.29
C ASP A 9 3.98 14.10 18.72
N GLU A 10 3.36 14.81 17.78
CA GLU A 10 2.14 15.60 18.02
C GLU A 10 0.94 14.73 18.41
N TYR A 11 0.75 13.57 17.76
CA TYR A 11 -0.32 12.63 18.10
C TYR A 11 -0.17 12.05 19.51
N LEU A 12 1.05 11.68 19.92
CA LEU A 12 1.30 11.13 21.26
C LEU A 12 1.02 12.16 22.35
N LEU A 13 1.41 13.41 22.11
CA LEU A 13 1.14 14.53 22.99
C LEU A 13 -0.37 14.82 23.10
N LEU A 14 -1.10 14.84 21.96
CA LEU A 14 -2.54 15.08 21.92
C LEU A 14 -3.37 13.97 22.58
N LYS A 15 -2.86 12.74 22.61
CA LYS A 15 -3.56 11.58 23.17
C LYS A 15 -3.09 11.18 24.57
N ASP A 16 -2.18 11.96 25.18
CA ASP A 16 -1.57 11.68 26.48
C ASP A 16 -1.00 10.26 26.59
N LEU A 17 -0.32 9.82 25.53
CA LEU A 17 0.23 8.48 25.43
C LEU A 17 1.71 8.48 25.85
N GLY A 18 2.02 7.84 26.98
CA GLY A 18 3.41 7.69 27.47
C GLY A 18 4.31 6.77 26.60
N ARG A 19 3.75 6.10 25.59
CA ARG A 19 4.49 5.29 24.60
C ARG A 19 3.71 5.16 23.30
N MET A 20 4.42 4.92 22.21
CA MET A 20 3.80 4.75 20.91
C MET A 20 2.94 3.47 20.84
N PRO A 21 1.64 3.56 20.47
CA PRO A 21 0.79 2.39 20.32
C PRO A 21 1.33 1.41 19.28
N GLY A 22 1.12 0.11 19.50
CA GLY A 22 1.61 -0.94 18.60
C GLY A 22 1.07 -0.80 17.17
N TRP A 23 -0.17 -0.32 17.00
CA TRP A 23 -0.74 -0.08 15.67
C TRP A 23 -0.03 1.07 14.93
N LEU A 24 0.43 2.10 15.64
CA LEU A 24 1.12 3.25 15.06
C LEU A 24 2.55 2.87 14.65
N VAL A 25 3.21 2.02 15.45
CA VAL A 25 4.49 1.38 15.08
C VAL A 25 4.31 0.52 13.82
N ALA A 26 3.27 -0.31 13.77
CA ALA A 26 2.98 -1.15 12.61
C ALA A 26 2.70 -0.31 11.35
N PHE A 27 2.00 0.81 11.50
CA PHE A 27 1.71 1.75 10.42
C PHE A 27 2.96 2.41 9.84
N GLN A 28 3.85 2.93 10.69
CA GLN A 28 5.12 3.49 10.24
C GLN A 28 5.95 2.43 9.50
N ASN A 29 6.03 1.23 10.08
CA ASN A 29 6.76 0.12 9.49
C ASN A 29 6.15 -0.34 8.17
N ALA A 30 4.84 -0.19 7.94
CA ALA A 30 4.19 -0.61 6.70
C ALA A 30 4.82 0.02 5.45
N PHE A 31 5.43 1.20 5.57
CA PHE A 31 6.08 1.92 4.47
C PHE A 31 7.59 1.71 4.38
N SER A 32 8.17 0.85 5.22
CA SER A 32 9.61 0.54 5.17
C SER A 32 9.98 -0.09 3.83
N ILE A 33 11.22 0.16 3.38
CA ILE A 33 11.75 -0.44 2.14
C ILE A 33 11.76 -1.97 2.24
N THR A 34 11.95 -2.51 3.46
CA THR A 34 11.94 -3.97 3.70
C THR A 34 10.60 -4.63 3.43
N ASN A 35 9.50 -3.86 3.45
CA ASN A 35 8.15 -4.34 3.14
C ASN A 35 7.79 -4.20 1.65
N ARG A 36 8.68 -3.65 0.81
CA ARG A 36 8.52 -3.55 -0.64
C ARG A 36 8.97 -4.84 -1.33
N ARG A 37 8.44 -5.98 -0.88
CA ARG A 37 8.80 -7.31 -1.37
C ARG A 37 7.56 -8.21 -1.49
N PRO A 38 7.61 -9.23 -2.35
CA PRO A 38 6.54 -10.21 -2.43
C PRO A 38 6.22 -10.88 -1.09
N GLY A 39 4.93 -11.10 -0.82
CA GLY A 39 4.44 -11.80 0.37
C GLY A 39 4.10 -10.90 1.57
N GLU A 40 4.54 -9.64 1.60
CA GLU A 40 4.22 -8.73 2.71
C GLU A 40 2.91 -7.95 2.51
N CYS A 41 2.32 -7.99 1.32
CA CYS A 41 1.21 -7.11 0.94
C CYS A 41 0.00 -7.16 1.89
N GLU A 42 -0.42 -8.34 2.34
CA GLU A 42 -1.54 -8.46 3.28
C GLU A 42 -1.23 -7.86 4.65
N LYS A 43 -0.03 -8.13 5.19
CA LYS A 43 0.40 -7.59 6.48
C LYS A 43 0.49 -6.06 6.43
N VAL A 44 1.08 -5.53 5.36
CA VAL A 44 1.16 -4.09 5.08
C VAL A 44 -0.24 -3.50 4.97
N ALA A 45 -1.12 -4.11 4.18
CA ALA A 45 -2.48 -3.64 3.99
C ALA A 45 -3.26 -3.63 5.31
N ARG A 46 -3.15 -4.67 6.14
CA ARG A 46 -3.78 -4.71 7.48
C ARG A 46 -3.27 -3.59 8.38
N ALA A 47 -1.96 -3.35 8.42
CA ALA A 47 -1.37 -2.28 9.23
C ALA A 47 -1.88 -0.89 8.80
N ILE A 48 -1.90 -0.63 7.49
CA ILE A 48 -2.42 0.63 6.91
C ILE A 48 -3.92 0.78 7.23
N HIS A 49 -4.71 -0.27 7.00
CA HIS A 49 -6.15 -0.26 7.23
C HIS A 49 -6.47 0.02 8.70
N THR A 50 -5.83 -0.69 9.63
CA THR A 50 -6.03 -0.48 11.08
C THR A 50 -5.70 0.96 11.47
N ALA A 51 -4.56 1.50 11.06
CA ALA A 51 -4.18 2.85 11.41
C ALA A 51 -5.13 3.91 10.85
N LEU A 52 -5.55 3.77 9.59
CA LEU A 52 -6.52 4.68 8.99
C LEU A 52 -7.87 4.63 9.73
N ARG A 53 -8.31 3.46 10.21
CA ARG A 53 -9.49 3.32 11.07
C ARG A 53 -9.32 4.01 12.43
N GLU A 54 -8.15 3.90 13.05
CA GLU A 54 -7.80 4.65 14.28
C GLU A 54 -7.83 6.16 14.06
N PHE A 55 -7.46 6.62 12.86
CA PHE A 55 -7.63 8.01 12.42
C PHE A 55 -9.07 8.34 11.95
N THR A 56 -10.06 7.51 12.30
CA THR A 56 -11.49 7.67 11.97
C THR A 56 -11.82 7.72 10.48
N GLN A 57 -10.90 7.25 9.64
CA GLN A 57 -11.11 7.14 8.20
C GLN A 57 -11.93 5.88 7.86
N ARG A 58 -12.38 5.80 6.60
CA ARG A 58 -13.12 4.65 6.05
C ARG A 58 -12.34 3.97 4.93
N PRO A 59 -11.17 3.37 5.23
CA PRO A 59 -10.43 2.58 4.25
C PRO A 59 -11.22 1.32 3.88
N VAL A 60 -10.97 0.81 2.68
CA VAL A 60 -11.38 -0.53 2.24
C VAL A 60 -10.16 -1.26 1.67
N PHE A 61 -10.18 -2.58 1.67
CA PHE A 61 -9.14 -3.34 0.99
C PHE A 61 -9.44 -3.40 -0.51
N ILE A 62 -8.40 -3.29 -1.33
CA ILE A 62 -8.47 -3.54 -2.76
C ILE A 62 -7.50 -4.67 -3.10
N ARG A 63 -8.05 -5.69 -3.73
CA ARG A 63 -7.32 -6.88 -4.17
C ARG A 63 -7.09 -6.78 -5.67
N PHE A 64 -5.84 -6.95 -6.07
CA PHE A 64 -5.42 -7.08 -7.46
C PHE A 64 -5.15 -8.55 -7.76
N SER A 65 -5.57 -9.00 -8.93
CA SER A 65 -5.37 -10.37 -9.39
C SER A 65 -5.03 -10.41 -10.87
N ILE A 66 -4.21 -11.37 -11.29
CA ILE A 66 -3.92 -11.57 -12.71
C ILE A 66 -4.90 -12.58 -13.33
N ARG A 67 -5.54 -12.19 -14.43
CA ARG A 67 -6.22 -13.10 -15.34
C ARG A 67 -5.33 -13.34 -16.55
N GLY A 68 -4.77 -14.55 -16.67
CA GLY A 68 -3.92 -14.95 -17.79
C GLY A 68 -3.01 -16.12 -17.44
N LYS A 69 -2.14 -16.49 -18.38
CA LYS A 69 -1.22 -17.63 -18.24
C LYS A 69 -0.07 -17.35 -17.27
N SER A 70 0.40 -16.10 -17.22
CA SER A 70 1.43 -15.67 -16.27
C SER A 70 0.77 -15.13 -15.01
N GLN A 71 1.39 -15.41 -13.87
CA GLN A 71 0.95 -14.88 -12.57
C GLN A 71 1.97 -13.89 -11.99
N VAL A 72 2.93 -13.42 -12.79
CA VAL A 72 3.89 -12.42 -12.31
C VAL A 72 3.29 -11.03 -12.39
N MET A 73 3.25 -10.34 -11.25
CA MET A 73 2.87 -8.94 -11.13
C MET A 73 4.08 -8.10 -10.74
N GLY A 74 4.36 -7.08 -11.53
CA GLY A 74 5.35 -6.05 -11.23
C GLY A 74 4.69 -4.70 -10.94
N PHE A 75 5.51 -3.75 -10.49
CA PHE A 75 5.13 -2.37 -10.27
C PHE A 75 6.25 -1.44 -10.73
N ASP A 76 5.90 -0.53 -11.62
CA ASP A 76 6.81 0.49 -12.15
C ASP A 76 6.97 1.63 -11.14
N VAL A 77 8.20 1.78 -10.66
CA VAL A 77 8.58 2.91 -9.80
C VAL A 77 8.92 4.08 -10.71
N ILE A 78 8.06 5.09 -10.67
CA ILE A 78 8.23 6.35 -11.39
C ILE A 78 8.58 7.45 -10.37
N GLU A 79 9.71 8.10 -10.57
CA GLU A 79 10.19 9.23 -9.75
C GLU A 79 10.34 10.44 -10.67
N ASN A 80 9.72 11.57 -10.31
CA ASN A 80 9.73 12.80 -11.12
C ASN A 80 9.32 12.59 -12.60
N GLY A 81 8.38 11.67 -12.85
CA GLY A 81 7.91 11.34 -14.21
C GLY A 81 8.83 10.40 -14.99
N VAL A 82 9.95 9.95 -14.41
CA VAL A 82 10.91 9.06 -15.05
C VAL A 82 10.77 7.65 -14.49
N PHE A 83 10.71 6.65 -15.36
CA PHE A 83 10.80 5.24 -14.96
C PHE A 83 12.18 4.98 -14.37
N VAL A 84 12.22 4.54 -13.11
CA VAL A 84 13.46 4.22 -12.40
C VAL A 84 13.72 2.72 -12.43
N ARG A 85 12.71 1.91 -12.10
CA ARG A 85 12.83 0.45 -12.03
C ARG A 85 11.46 -0.23 -11.99
N ASN A 86 11.41 -1.49 -12.36
CA ASN A 86 10.29 -2.37 -12.09
C ASN A 86 10.59 -3.22 -10.84
N LEU A 87 9.63 -3.30 -9.92
CA LEU A 87 9.71 -4.15 -8.73
C LEU A 87 8.70 -5.28 -8.84
N GLN A 88 9.14 -6.51 -8.60
CA GLN A 88 8.22 -7.62 -8.49
C GLN A 88 7.38 -7.48 -7.22
N VAL A 89 6.06 -7.42 -7.39
CA VAL A 89 5.09 -7.30 -6.30
C VAL A 89 4.54 -8.66 -5.91
N SER A 90 4.26 -9.52 -6.89
CA SER A 90 3.68 -10.84 -6.62
C SER A 90 4.14 -11.90 -7.63
N PRO A 91 4.66 -13.05 -7.17
CA PRO A 91 4.89 -14.22 -8.02
C PRO A 91 3.62 -15.05 -8.27
N THR A 92 2.56 -14.85 -7.47
CA THR A 92 1.31 -15.63 -7.52
C THR A 92 0.15 -14.86 -8.14
N GLY A 93 0.41 -13.66 -8.62
CA GLY A 93 -0.55 -12.79 -9.28
C GLY A 93 -1.52 -12.15 -8.32
N HIS A 94 -1.28 -12.28 -7.02
CA HIS A 94 -2.11 -11.73 -5.96
C HIS A 94 -1.39 -10.58 -5.26
N HIS A 95 -2.02 -9.41 -5.21
CA HIS A 95 -1.55 -8.26 -4.45
C HIS A 95 -2.71 -7.57 -3.75
N VAL A 96 -2.45 -7.01 -2.57
CA VAL A 96 -3.46 -6.30 -1.79
C VAL A 96 -2.91 -4.96 -1.35
N ALA A 97 -3.75 -3.93 -1.48
CA ALA A 97 -3.50 -2.59 -0.98
C ALA A 97 -4.73 -2.07 -0.22
N VAL A 98 -4.62 -0.85 0.31
CA VAL A 98 -5.73 -0.16 0.95
C VAL A 98 -6.20 0.99 0.06
N GLN A 99 -7.50 1.08 -0.18
CA GLN A 99 -8.11 2.22 -0.84
C GLN A 99 -8.72 3.17 0.20
N LEU A 100 -8.37 4.45 0.11
CA LEU A 100 -8.98 5.54 0.88
C LEU A 100 -9.42 6.63 -0.09
N GLY A 101 -10.75 6.77 -0.27
CA GLY A 101 -11.30 7.64 -1.30
C GLY A 101 -10.87 7.20 -2.71
N ASP A 102 -10.23 8.09 -3.45
CA ASP A 102 -9.70 7.83 -4.80
C ASP A 102 -8.26 7.26 -4.79
N ARG A 103 -7.62 7.17 -3.61
CA ARG A 103 -6.21 6.81 -3.46
C ARG A 103 -6.02 5.36 -3.06
N VAL A 104 -5.07 4.69 -3.70
CA VAL A 104 -4.53 3.38 -3.34
C VAL A 104 -3.23 3.58 -2.57
N ILE A 105 -3.14 2.97 -1.41
CA ILE A 105 -2.05 3.10 -0.44
C ILE A 105 -1.45 1.72 -0.18
N ASP A 106 -0.16 1.57 -0.42
CA ASP A 106 0.65 0.41 -0.04
C ASP A 106 2.11 0.81 0.29
N ALA A 107 2.99 -0.19 0.44
CA ALA A 107 4.40 0.03 0.73
C ALA A 107 5.17 0.75 -0.41
N TYR A 108 4.67 0.70 -1.64
CA TYR A 108 5.29 1.28 -2.83
C TYR A 108 4.86 2.72 -3.07
N THR A 109 3.59 3.04 -2.82
CA THR A 109 3.04 4.40 -2.98
C THR A 109 3.32 5.30 -1.78
N GLY A 110 3.54 4.71 -0.60
CA GLY A 110 3.58 5.46 0.64
C GLY A 110 2.21 6.02 1.03
N LEU A 111 2.17 6.80 2.11
CA LEU A 111 0.94 7.37 2.68
C LEU A 111 0.19 8.30 1.72
N ALA A 112 0.91 9.00 0.83
CA ALA A 112 0.29 9.87 -0.17
C ALA A 112 -0.62 9.10 -1.14
N GLY A 113 -0.36 7.79 -1.32
CA GLY A 113 -1.08 6.94 -2.25
C GLY A 113 -0.98 7.39 -3.71
N LEU A 114 -1.69 6.69 -4.58
CA LEU A 114 -1.89 7.07 -5.98
C LEU A 114 -3.36 6.96 -6.36
N PRO A 115 -3.89 7.80 -7.27
CA PRO A 115 -5.19 7.57 -7.86
C PRO A 115 -5.27 6.16 -8.46
N LEU A 116 -6.40 5.45 -8.29
CA LEU A 116 -6.55 4.06 -8.77
C LEU A 116 -6.16 3.90 -10.24
N ARG A 117 -6.53 4.86 -11.10
CA ARG A 117 -6.18 4.83 -12.52
C ARG A 117 -4.66 4.84 -12.73
N GLU A 118 -3.95 5.71 -12.03
CA GLU A 118 -2.50 5.81 -12.11
C GLU A 118 -1.82 4.58 -11.51
N TYR A 119 -2.35 4.08 -10.39
CA TYR A 119 -1.87 2.85 -9.77
C TYR A 119 -1.96 1.67 -10.75
N MET A 120 -3.10 1.52 -11.43
CA MET A 120 -3.30 0.47 -12.44
C MET A 120 -2.32 0.59 -13.63
N THR A 121 -1.93 1.81 -14.02
CA THR A 121 -0.91 1.99 -15.08
C THR A 121 0.50 1.62 -14.64
N ARG A 122 0.77 1.60 -13.33
CA ARG A 122 2.07 1.18 -12.79
C ARG A 122 2.15 -0.34 -12.58
N LEU A 123 1.02 -1.04 -12.52
CA LEU A 123 1.02 -2.49 -12.42
C LEU A 123 1.37 -3.11 -13.77
N THR A 124 2.39 -3.98 -13.76
CA THR A 124 2.83 -4.67 -14.97
C THR A 124 2.60 -6.17 -14.86
N THR A 125 2.34 -6.81 -16.00
CA THR A 125 2.23 -8.26 -16.13
C THR A 125 2.62 -8.67 -17.55
N SER A 126 2.61 -9.96 -17.85
CA SER A 126 2.94 -10.46 -19.19
C SER A 126 1.87 -10.04 -20.22
N PRO A 127 2.22 -9.88 -21.51
CA PRO A 127 1.31 -9.38 -22.55
C PRO A 127 -0.02 -10.16 -22.69
N ASP A 128 0.00 -11.47 -22.47
CA ASP A 128 -1.17 -12.35 -22.56
C ASP A 128 -2.01 -12.38 -21.26
N SER A 129 -1.71 -11.48 -20.34
CA SER A 129 -2.31 -11.43 -19.00
C SER A 129 -2.79 -10.01 -18.72
N ARG A 130 -3.79 -9.89 -17.85
CA ARG A 130 -4.31 -8.58 -17.42
C ARG A 130 -4.51 -8.55 -15.93
N VAL A 131 -4.22 -7.41 -15.33
CA VAL A 131 -4.53 -7.15 -13.94
C VAL A 131 -5.99 -6.74 -13.82
N ILE A 132 -6.72 -7.39 -12.92
CA ILE A 132 -8.06 -7.02 -12.49
C ILE A 132 -8.01 -6.59 -11.02
N HIS A 133 -9.02 -5.86 -10.56
CA HIS A 133 -9.14 -5.47 -9.17
C HIS A 133 -10.56 -5.67 -8.63
N GLN A 134 -10.65 -5.85 -7.31
CA GLN A 134 -11.91 -5.97 -6.59
C GLN A 134 -11.76 -5.36 -5.20
N ILE A 135 -12.75 -4.58 -4.76
CA ILE A 135 -12.86 -4.14 -3.37
C ILE A 135 -13.31 -5.33 -2.52
N VAL A 136 -12.63 -5.57 -1.41
CA VAL A 136 -12.94 -6.65 -0.47
C VAL A 136 -13.11 -6.10 0.95
N GLU A 137 -14.06 -6.65 1.70
CA GLU A 137 -14.38 -6.18 3.06
C GLU A 137 -13.37 -6.66 4.10
N ALA A 138 -12.73 -7.80 3.84
CA ALA A 138 -11.73 -8.40 4.72
C ALA A 138 -10.67 -9.17 3.92
N LEU A 139 -9.52 -9.37 4.56
CA LEU A 139 -8.41 -10.21 4.10
C LEU A 139 -8.33 -11.48 4.92
#